data_AF-A0A7H8PRP3-F1
#
_entry.id   AF-A0A7H8PRP3-F1
#
_cell.length_a   1.000
_cell.length_b   1.000
_cell.length_c   1.000
_cell.angle_alpha   90.00
_cell.angle_beta   90.00
_cell.angle_gamma   90.00
#
_symmetry.space_group_name_H-M   'P 1'
#
loop_
_entity.id
_entity.type
_entity.pdbx_description
1 polymer ?
#
loop_
_entity_poly.entity_id
_entity_poly.type
_entity_poly.pdbx_seq_one_letter_code
_entity_poly.pdbx_strand_id
1 'polypeptide(L)'
;MWFKKVKQSVILSIALSVTLLVNLLRILSLFGLNPFGKSFSTPTIQGVLIRILFFFVFSYLILQFNTNWKLRYQYLNRIVRVLVLIAGNIAVLSIIISVFIPIYQYITKIILSDTERGFLYFIYCIVLLILIFISRILRYQIVHQQDLVEKESLKRQSLQNELSALKNQINPHFLFNSLNSLNSLIRDNKEATTFVNKLSFMYRYILQSGQQDLVTLKEELKFLDSYIYLIKTRYRNRFSITIDIDAIYLHIGIPSMVLQLLVENAVKHNEISENNPLHVSIYIKENHIVVENKIRPRTTFVDSTGQGLANIDKRYLLLKDQHIKISDGDDVFMVQLPLK
;
A
#
# COMPACT_ATOMS: atom_id res chain seq x y z
N MET A 1 4.49 -13.00 -14.62
CA MET A 1 3.34 -12.93 -13.70
C MET A 1 3.28 -14.23 -12.89
N TRP A 2 3.74 -14.23 -11.63
CA TRP A 2 3.65 -15.42 -10.76
C TRP A 2 2.19 -15.58 -10.30
N PHE A 3 1.48 -16.56 -10.87
CA PHE A 3 0.09 -16.82 -10.51
C PHE A 3 -0.01 -17.35 -9.09
N LYS A 4 -0.78 -16.67 -8.25
CA LYS A 4 -0.96 -17.03 -6.84
C LYS A 4 -1.87 -18.27 -6.76
N LYS A 5 -1.35 -19.35 -6.19
CA LYS A 5 -2.11 -20.59 -5.92
C LYS A 5 -3.13 -20.35 -4.81
N VAL A 6 -4.26 -21.05 -4.85
CA VAL A 6 -5.19 -21.11 -3.71
C VAL A 6 -4.47 -21.82 -2.56
N LYS A 7 -4.56 -21.25 -1.36
CA LYS A 7 -3.93 -21.80 -0.15
C LYS A 7 -4.45 -23.21 0.13
N GLN A 8 -3.55 -24.14 0.47
CA GLN A 8 -3.91 -25.53 0.77
C GLN A 8 -4.86 -25.64 1.97
N SER A 9 -4.72 -24.79 2.98
CA SER A 9 -5.63 -24.76 4.13
C SER A 9 -7.09 -24.54 3.71
N VAL A 10 -7.35 -23.60 2.79
CA VAL A 10 -8.69 -23.32 2.27
C VAL A 10 -9.26 -24.52 1.53
N ILE A 11 -8.45 -25.18 0.69
CA ILE A 11 -8.87 -26.38 -0.06
C ILE A 11 -9.24 -27.51 0.91
N LEU A 12 -8.38 -27.78 1.89
CA LEU A 12 -8.59 -28.84 2.88
C LEU A 12 -9.84 -28.58 3.73
N SER A 13 -10.04 -27.34 4.20
CA SER A 13 -11.23 -26.97 4.98
C SER A 13 -12.51 -27.17 4.18
N ILE A 14 -12.56 -26.73 2.92
CA ILE A 14 -13.75 -26.92 2.06
C ILE A 14 -13.99 -28.40 1.78
N ALA A 15 -12.95 -29.15 1.43
CA ALA A 15 -13.06 -30.59 1.17
C ALA A 15 -13.63 -31.32 2.40
N LEU A 16 -13.16 -30.99 3.60
CA LEU A 16 -13.64 -31.56 4.85
C LEU A 16 -15.11 -31.19 5.11
N SER A 17 -15.47 -29.91 4.99
CA SER A 17 -16.85 -29.45 5.22
C SER A 17 -17.86 -30.10 4.28
N VAL A 18 -17.54 -30.17 2.98
CA VAL A 18 -18.41 -30.82 1.98
C VAL A 18 -18.55 -32.30 2.29
N THR A 19 -17.46 -32.97 2.67
CA THR A 19 -17.46 -34.39 3.03
C THR A 19 -18.35 -34.68 4.22
N LEU A 20 -18.24 -33.89 5.30
CA LEU A 20 -19.05 -34.03 6.50
C LEU A 20 -20.53 -33.80 6.20
N LEU A 21 -20.85 -32.76 5.42
CA LEU A 21 -22.22 -32.43 5.04
C LEU A 21 -22.88 -33.55 4.25
N VAL A 22 -22.19 -34.09 3.23
CA VAL A 22 -22.73 -35.15 2.36
C VAL A 22 -22.95 -36.46 3.12
N ASN A 23 -22.09 -36.75 4.11
CA ASN A 23 -22.20 -37.97 4.91
C ASN A 23 -23.11 -37.82 6.14
N LEU A 24 -23.63 -36.63 6.43
CA LEU A 24 -24.42 -36.34 7.62
C LEU A 24 -25.61 -37.29 7.77
N LEU A 25 -26.42 -37.47 6.72
CA LEU A 25 -27.59 -38.35 6.77
C LEU A 25 -27.22 -39.81 7.04
N ARG A 26 -26.06 -40.27 6.55
CA ARG A 26 -25.58 -41.64 6.78
C ARG A 26 -24.99 -41.80 8.18
N ILE A 27 -24.35 -40.76 8.71
CA ILE A 27 -23.88 -40.71 10.10
C ILE A 27 -25.08 -40.78 11.05
N LEU A 28 -26.13 -39.98 10.83
CA LEU A 28 -27.36 -40.02 11.62
C LEU A 28 -28.01 -41.40 11.61
N SER A 29 -27.93 -42.12 10.49
CA SER A 29 -28.43 -43.50 10.41
C SER A 29 -27.67 -44.54 11.23
N LEU A 30 -26.44 -44.26 11.66
CA LEU A 30 -25.75 -45.09 12.67
C LEU A 30 -26.39 -44.95 14.06
N PHE A 31 -27.05 -43.82 14.34
CA PHE A 31 -27.69 -43.54 15.63
C PHE A 31 -29.18 -43.89 15.66
N GLY A 32 -29.66 -44.70 14.71
CA GLY A 32 -31.04 -45.18 14.68
C GLY A 32 -32.05 -44.27 13.97
N LEU A 33 -31.64 -43.11 13.47
CA LEU A 33 -32.48 -42.27 12.60
C LEU A 33 -32.43 -42.83 11.19
N ASN A 34 -33.52 -43.42 10.67
CA ASN A 34 -33.51 -44.01 9.32
C ASN A 34 -34.21 -43.14 8.26
N PRO A 35 -33.60 -42.03 7.79
CA PRO A 35 -34.19 -41.15 6.78
C PRO A 35 -34.34 -41.81 5.41
N PHE A 36 -33.66 -42.94 5.17
CA PHE A 36 -33.64 -43.64 3.89
C PHE A 36 -34.61 -44.83 3.82
N GLY A 37 -35.28 -45.17 4.93
CA GLY A 37 -36.23 -46.28 5.00
C GLY A 37 -35.57 -47.66 4.81
N LYS A 38 -36.36 -48.67 4.44
CA LYS A 38 -35.90 -50.07 4.25
C LYS A 38 -35.22 -50.31 2.89
N SER A 39 -35.28 -49.35 1.97
CA SER A 39 -34.74 -49.47 0.61
C SER A 39 -33.21 -49.38 0.54
N PHE A 40 -32.55 -49.10 1.67
CA PHE A 40 -31.11 -48.93 1.79
C PHE A 40 -30.56 -49.90 2.85
N SER A 41 -29.36 -50.41 2.59
CA SER A 41 -28.63 -51.27 3.50
C SER A 41 -28.37 -50.56 4.83
N THR A 42 -28.38 -51.30 5.94
CA THR A 42 -28.04 -50.72 7.25
C THR A 42 -26.59 -50.21 7.25
N PRO A 43 -26.34 -48.96 7.70
CA PRO A 43 -24.99 -48.41 7.76
C PRO A 43 -24.11 -49.19 8.75
N THR A 44 -22.86 -49.40 8.38
CA THR A 44 -21.81 -49.87 9.30
C THR A 44 -20.82 -48.74 9.57
N ILE A 45 -20.19 -48.74 10.74
CA ILE A 45 -19.16 -47.75 11.11
C ILE A 45 -18.05 -47.72 10.05
N GLN A 46 -17.56 -48.90 9.65
CA GLN A 46 -16.55 -49.07 8.60
C GLN A 46 -17.02 -48.47 7.27
N GLY A 47 -18.27 -48.71 6.88
CA GLY A 47 -18.84 -48.16 5.64
C GLY A 47 -18.91 -46.63 5.64
N VAL A 48 -19.25 -46.02 6.78
CA VAL A 48 -19.26 -44.55 6.91
C VAL A 48 -17.85 -43.97 6.85
N LEU A 49 -16.87 -44.59 7.53
CA LEU A 49 -15.48 -44.13 7.49
C LEU A 49 -14.90 -44.16 6.07
N ILE A 50 -15.14 -45.24 5.32
CA ILE A 50 -14.69 -45.36 3.91
C ILE A 50 -15.36 -44.27 3.06
N ARG A 51 -16.67 -44.04 3.23
CA ARG A 51 -17.36 -42.97 2.51
C ARG A 51 -16.76 -41.60 2.80
N ILE A 52 -16.51 -41.27 4.06
CA ILE A 52 -15.86 -40.01 4.46
C ILE A 52 -14.49 -39.88 3.77
N LEU A 53 -13.66 -40.92 3.85
CA LEU A 53 -12.33 -40.92 3.22
C LEU A 53 -12.41 -40.66 1.71
N PHE A 54 -13.25 -41.40 0.99
CA PHE A 54 -13.36 -41.27 -0.47
C PHE A 54 -13.99 -39.94 -0.90
N PHE A 55 -15.01 -39.44 -0.19
CA PHE A 55 -15.56 -38.11 -0.47
C PHE A 55 -14.56 -36.99 -0.18
N PHE A 56 -13.73 -37.14 0.85
CA PHE A 56 -12.66 -36.18 1.15
C PHE A 56 -11.60 -36.16 0.07
N VAL A 57 -11.09 -37.34 -0.32
CA VAL A 57 -10.10 -37.48 -1.39
C VAL A 57 -10.66 -36.94 -2.71
N PHE A 58 -11.90 -37.31 -3.06
CA PHE A 58 -12.58 -36.77 -4.23
C PHE A 58 -12.67 -35.25 -4.20
N SER A 59 -13.17 -34.69 -3.10
CA SER A 59 -13.33 -33.25 -2.95
C SER A 59 -12.01 -32.50 -3.04
N TYR A 60 -10.98 -33.03 -2.38
CA TYR A 60 -9.62 -32.50 -2.44
C TYR A 60 -9.05 -32.51 -3.87
N LEU A 61 -9.15 -33.64 -4.57
CA LEU A 61 -8.62 -33.78 -5.94
C LEU A 61 -9.33 -32.85 -6.92
N ILE A 62 -10.67 -32.75 -6.86
CA ILE A 62 -11.44 -31.86 -7.73
C ILE A 62 -11.07 -30.39 -7.46
N LEU A 63 -11.02 -29.96 -6.20
CA LEU A 63 -10.63 -28.60 -5.86
C LEU A 63 -9.20 -28.30 -6.30
N GLN A 64 -8.25 -29.19 -6.03
CA GLN A 64 -6.84 -29.03 -6.39
C GLN A 64 -6.64 -28.97 -7.92
N PHE A 65 -7.33 -29.83 -8.67
CA PHE A 65 -7.29 -29.87 -10.13
C PHE A 65 -7.82 -28.57 -10.75
N ASN A 66 -9.01 -28.13 -10.33
CA ASN A 66 -9.69 -26.98 -10.91
C ASN A 66 -9.12 -25.62 -10.46
N THR A 67 -8.48 -25.55 -9.28
CA THR A 67 -7.89 -24.31 -8.77
C THR A 67 -6.40 -24.17 -9.10
N ASN A 68 -5.58 -25.16 -8.77
CA ASN A 68 -4.12 -25.03 -8.74
C ASN A 68 -3.43 -25.66 -9.94
N TRP A 69 -3.88 -26.83 -10.41
CA TRP A 69 -3.30 -27.50 -11.58
C TRP A 69 -3.73 -26.91 -12.92
N LYS A 70 -4.87 -26.20 -12.96
CA LYS A 70 -5.30 -25.42 -14.13
C LYS A 70 -4.22 -24.46 -14.66
N LEU A 71 -3.29 -24.01 -13.81
CA LEU A 71 -2.16 -23.16 -14.19
C LEU A 71 -1.20 -23.84 -15.17
N ARG A 72 -1.11 -25.17 -15.17
CA ARG A 72 -0.18 -25.94 -16.01
C ARG A 72 -0.57 -25.95 -17.50
N TYR A 73 -1.84 -25.70 -17.81
CA TYR A 73 -2.39 -25.72 -19.16
C TYR A 73 -2.90 -24.34 -19.62
N GLN A 74 -2.42 -23.28 -18.98
CA GLN A 74 -2.88 -21.91 -19.25
C GLN A 74 -2.51 -21.42 -20.66
N TYR A 75 -1.42 -21.95 -21.23
CA TYR A 75 -0.96 -21.64 -22.58
C TYR A 75 -1.81 -22.27 -23.69
N LEU A 76 -2.69 -23.22 -23.34
CA LEU A 76 -3.61 -23.82 -24.32
C LEU A 76 -4.73 -22.86 -24.68
N ASN A 77 -5.22 -22.99 -25.92
CA ASN A 77 -6.39 -22.27 -26.40
C ASN A 77 -7.62 -22.52 -25.50
N ARG A 78 -8.49 -21.51 -25.40
CA ARG A 78 -9.63 -21.50 -24.46
C ARG A 78 -10.48 -22.77 -24.55
N ILE A 79 -10.78 -23.24 -25.76
CA ILE A 79 -11.60 -24.43 -26.01
C ILE A 79 -10.90 -25.69 -25.50
N VAL A 80 -9.65 -25.93 -25.93
CA VAL A 80 -8.85 -27.09 -25.52
C VAL A 80 -8.72 -27.15 -24.00
N ARG A 81 -8.46 -26.01 -23.36
CA ARG A 81 -8.38 -25.92 -21.90
C ARG A 81 -9.69 -26.32 -21.20
N VAL A 82 -10.84 -25.92 -21.75
CA VAL A 82 -12.14 -26.31 -21.19
C VAL A 82 -12.37 -27.80 -21.36
N LEU A 83 -12.04 -28.36 -22.53
CA LEU A 83 -12.15 -29.80 -22.79
C LEU A 83 -11.26 -30.63 -21.85
N VAL A 84 -10.00 -30.23 -21.65
CA VAL A 84 -9.08 -30.89 -20.71
C VAL A 84 -9.62 -30.86 -19.28
N LEU A 85 -10.22 -29.75 -18.85
CA LEU A 85 -10.81 -29.65 -17.52
C LEU A 85 -12.04 -30.56 -17.39
N ILE A 86 -12.92 -30.60 -18.40
CA ILE A 86 -14.11 -31.47 -18.39
C ILE A 86 -13.67 -32.94 -18.36
N ALA A 87 -12.78 -33.34 -19.28
CA ALA A 87 -12.26 -34.69 -19.36
C ALA A 87 -11.56 -35.12 -18.05
N GLY A 88 -10.74 -34.25 -17.47
CA GLY A 88 -10.07 -34.52 -16.19
C GLY A 88 -11.05 -34.71 -15.02
N ASN A 89 -12.09 -33.88 -14.93
CA ASN A 89 -13.12 -34.02 -13.89
C ASN A 89 -13.91 -35.33 -14.04
N ILE A 90 -14.28 -35.70 -15.27
CA ILE A 90 -14.95 -36.98 -15.56
C ILE A 90 -14.02 -38.14 -15.22
N ALA A 91 -12.75 -38.08 -15.60
CA ALA A 91 -11.78 -39.13 -15.28
C ALA A 91 -11.62 -39.34 -13.77
N VAL A 92 -11.48 -38.26 -12.99
CA VAL A 92 -11.39 -38.34 -11.52
C VAL A 92 -12.65 -38.97 -10.93
N LEU A 93 -13.84 -38.55 -11.38
CA LEU A 93 -15.12 -39.12 -10.95
C LEU A 93 -15.19 -40.62 -11.24
N SER A 94 -14.90 -41.03 -12.48
CA SER A 94 -14.95 -42.43 -12.92
C SER A 94 -13.96 -43.30 -12.13
N ILE A 95 -12.72 -42.83 -11.95
CA ILE A 95 -11.68 -43.54 -11.18
C ILE A 95 -12.14 -43.71 -9.73
N ILE A 96 -12.58 -42.64 -9.07
CA ILE A 96 -13.00 -42.67 -7.67
C ILE A 96 -14.14 -43.67 -7.47
N ILE A 97 -15.16 -43.65 -8.31
CA ILE A 97 -16.29 -44.57 -8.15
C ILE A 97 -15.90 -46.03 -8.47
N SER A 98 -15.10 -46.25 -9.52
CA SER A 98 -14.64 -47.58 -9.90
C SER A 98 -13.81 -48.26 -8.81
N VAL A 99 -13.06 -47.47 -8.03
CA VAL A 99 -12.25 -47.95 -6.90
C VAL A 99 -13.09 -48.04 -5.62
N PHE A 100 -13.98 -47.08 -5.37
CA PHE A 100 -14.81 -47.02 -4.17
C PHE A 100 -15.74 -48.24 -4.04
N ILE A 101 -16.50 -48.58 -5.09
CA ILE A 101 -17.52 -49.64 -5.02
C ILE A 101 -16.93 -50.99 -4.58
N PRO A 102 -15.89 -51.56 -5.24
CA PRO A 102 -15.35 -52.85 -4.84
C PRO A 102 -14.72 -52.83 -3.45
N ILE A 103 -14.03 -51.75 -3.08
CA ILE A 103 -13.43 -51.61 -1.74
C ILE A 103 -14.51 -51.53 -0.66
N TYR A 104 -15.57 -50.76 -0.89
CA TYR A 104 -16.70 -50.65 0.03
C TYR A 104 -17.36 -52.02 0.24
N GLN A 105 -17.65 -52.76 -0.85
CA GLN A 105 -18.27 -54.08 -0.77
C GLN A 105 -17.36 -55.10 -0.08
N TYR A 106 -16.05 -55.08 -0.37
CA TYR A 106 -15.08 -55.96 0.26
C TYR A 106 -14.99 -55.76 1.78
N ILE A 107 -14.89 -54.51 2.23
CA ILE A 107 -14.71 -54.20 3.66
C ILE A 107 -16.02 -54.38 4.44
N THR A 108 -17.13 -53.89 3.90
CA THR A 108 -18.42 -53.94 4.62
C THR A 108 -19.13 -55.28 4.49
N LYS A 109 -18.72 -56.13 3.52
CA LYS A 109 -19.42 -57.35 3.11
C LYS A 109 -20.87 -57.11 2.66
N ILE A 110 -21.23 -55.86 2.34
CA ILE A 110 -22.56 -55.46 1.88
C ILE A 110 -22.52 -55.28 0.37
N ILE A 111 -23.38 -56.01 -0.36
CA ILE A 111 -23.57 -55.82 -1.79
C ILE A 111 -24.55 -54.66 -1.98
N LEU A 112 -24.03 -53.52 -2.45
CA LEU A 112 -24.86 -52.37 -2.82
C LEU A 112 -25.90 -52.75 -3.88
N SER A 113 -27.16 -52.44 -3.63
CA SER A 113 -28.25 -52.56 -4.60
C SER A 113 -28.12 -51.55 -5.74
N ASP A 114 -28.84 -51.75 -6.84
CA ASP A 114 -28.84 -50.80 -7.97
C ASP A 114 -29.39 -49.42 -7.57
N THR A 115 -30.36 -49.37 -6.65
CA THR A 115 -30.86 -48.11 -6.08
C THR A 115 -29.78 -47.36 -5.30
N GLU A 116 -29.00 -48.07 -4.48
CA GLU A 116 -27.90 -47.48 -3.71
C GLU A 116 -26.76 -47.00 -4.62
N ARG A 117 -26.44 -47.76 -5.66
CA ARG A 117 -25.45 -47.35 -6.68
C ARG A 117 -25.92 -46.11 -7.41
N GLY A 118 -27.14 -46.09 -7.92
CA GLY A 118 -27.72 -44.93 -8.61
C GLY A 118 -27.72 -43.67 -7.74
N PHE A 119 -28.13 -43.79 -6.48
CA PHE A 119 -28.09 -42.69 -5.52
C PHE A 119 -26.67 -42.20 -5.24
N LEU A 120 -25.70 -43.11 -5.16
CA LEU A 120 -24.30 -42.76 -5.01
C LEU A 120 -23.76 -41.98 -6.22
N TYR A 121 -24.02 -42.45 -7.44
CA TYR A 121 -23.66 -41.72 -8.67
C TYR A 121 -24.28 -40.31 -8.67
N PHE A 122 -25.55 -40.22 -8.33
CA PHE A 122 -26.27 -38.94 -8.25
C PHE A 122 -25.61 -37.97 -7.27
N ILE A 123 -25.28 -38.41 -6.05
CA ILE A 123 -24.59 -37.58 -5.06
C ILE A 123 -23.22 -37.12 -5.58
N TYR A 124 -22.39 -38.03 -6.10
CA TYR A 124 -21.07 -37.67 -6.60
C TYR A 124 -21.14 -36.67 -7.76
N CYS A 125 -22.12 -36.81 -8.66
CA CYS A 125 -22.37 -35.84 -9.73
C CYS A 125 -22.76 -34.46 -9.19
N ILE A 126 -23.65 -34.39 -8.21
CA ILE A 126 -24.03 -33.11 -7.58
C ILE A 126 -22.84 -32.46 -6.88
N VAL A 127 -22.09 -33.23 -6.09
CA VAL A 127 -20.89 -32.75 -5.39
C VAL A 127 -19.86 -32.25 -6.40
N LEU A 128 -19.66 -32.95 -7.52
CA LEU A 128 -18.78 -32.50 -8.60
C LEU A 128 -19.18 -31.11 -9.10
N LEU A 129 -20.46 -30.89 -9.43
CA LEU A 129 -20.96 -29.61 -9.92
C LEU A 129 -20.75 -28.49 -8.89
N ILE A 130 -21.06 -28.75 -7.62
CA ILE A 130 -20.84 -27.81 -6.52
C ILE A 130 -19.36 -27.45 -6.39
N LEU A 131 -18.46 -28.44 -6.39
CA LEU A 131 -17.03 -28.22 -6.25
C LEU A 131 -16.41 -27.49 -7.45
N ILE A 132 -16.91 -27.73 -8.66
CA ILE A 132 -16.52 -26.95 -9.84
C ILE A 132 -16.91 -25.49 -9.64
N PHE A 133 -18.13 -25.22 -9.17
CA PHE A 133 -18.59 -23.85 -8.90
C PHE A 133 -17.75 -23.17 -7.80
N ILE A 134 -17.50 -23.87 -6.69
CA ILE A 134 -16.63 -23.38 -5.60
C ILE A 134 -15.21 -23.09 -6.12
N SER A 135 -14.66 -23.96 -6.95
CA SER A 135 -13.35 -23.74 -7.56
C SER A 135 -13.30 -22.48 -8.43
N ARG A 136 -14.41 -22.16 -9.12
CA ARG A 136 -14.53 -20.95 -9.95
C ARG A 136 -14.58 -19.68 -9.11
N ILE A 137 -15.38 -19.65 -8.04
CA ILE A 137 -15.48 -18.47 -7.16
C ILE A 137 -14.16 -18.18 -6.45
N LEU A 138 -13.47 -19.21 -5.93
CA LEU A 138 -12.17 -19.04 -5.28
C LEU A 138 -11.13 -18.43 -6.24
N ARG A 139 -11.12 -18.88 -7.50
CA ARG A 139 -10.22 -18.33 -8.51
C ARG A 139 -10.58 -16.92 -8.91
N TYR A 140 -11.88 -16.61 -9.03
CA TYR A 140 -12.34 -15.26 -9.33
C TYR A 140 -11.88 -14.27 -8.25
N GLN A 141 -12.03 -14.63 -6.97
CA GLN A 141 -11.60 -13.77 -5.86
C GLN A 141 -10.10 -13.47 -5.88
N ILE A 142 -9.25 -14.48 -6.12
CA ILE A 142 -7.79 -14.27 -6.18
C ILE A 142 -7.41 -13.35 -7.33
N VAL A 143 -7.96 -13.58 -8.53
CA VAL A 143 -7.65 -12.75 -9.71
C VAL A 143 -8.15 -11.33 -9.50
N HIS A 144 -9.37 -11.17 -8.99
CA HIS A 144 -9.94 -9.85 -8.72
C HIS A 144 -9.10 -9.06 -7.70
N GLN A 145 -8.60 -9.70 -6.64
CA GLN A 145 -7.71 -9.06 -5.68
C GLN A 145 -6.39 -8.62 -6.32
N GLN A 146 -5.83 -9.41 -7.24
CA GLN A 146 -4.63 -9.02 -7.97
C GLN A 146 -4.88 -7.81 -8.88
N ASP A 147 -5.99 -7.83 -9.63
CA ASP A 147 -6.38 -6.74 -10.52
C ASP A 147 -6.62 -5.43 -9.74
N LEU A 148 -7.19 -5.49 -8.54
CA LEU A 148 -7.38 -4.32 -7.69
C LEU A 148 -6.05 -3.71 -7.25
N VAL A 149 -5.10 -4.53 -6.80
CA VAL A 149 -3.77 -4.06 -6.38
C VAL A 149 -3.00 -3.46 -7.56
N GLU A 150 -3.07 -4.09 -8.73
CA GLU A 150 -2.45 -3.58 -9.95
C GLU A 150 -3.06 -2.25 -10.39
N LYS A 151 -4.40 -2.13 -10.37
CA LYS A 151 -5.10 -0.87 -10.65
C LYS A 151 -4.71 0.25 -9.69
N GLU A 152 -4.59 -0.04 -8.40
CA GLU A 152 -4.15 0.96 -7.42
C GLU A 152 -2.71 1.43 -7.70
N SER A 153 -1.82 0.49 -8.02
CA SER A 153 -0.44 0.79 -8.40
C SER A 153 -0.37 1.69 -9.64
N LEU A 154 -1.10 1.35 -10.70
CA LEU A 154 -1.15 2.15 -11.93
C LEU A 154 -1.74 3.54 -11.69
N LYS A 155 -2.78 3.64 -10.84
CA LYS A 155 -3.36 4.93 -10.45
C LYS A 155 -2.36 5.80 -9.70
N ARG A 156 -1.58 5.23 -8.77
CA ARG A 156 -0.51 5.96 -8.06
C ARG A 156 0.56 6.47 -9.03
N GLN A 157 0.99 5.63 -9.96
CA GLN A 157 1.98 6.01 -10.97
C GLN A 157 1.44 7.13 -11.89
N SER A 158 0.18 7.05 -12.31
CA SER A 158 -0.47 8.11 -13.09
C SER A 158 -0.49 9.45 -12.35
N LEU A 159 -0.89 9.45 -11.07
CA LEU A 159 -0.90 10.66 -10.25
C LEU A 159 0.49 11.25 -10.06
N GLN A 160 1.52 10.42 -9.87
CA GLN A 160 2.91 10.89 -9.79
C GLN A 160 3.39 11.52 -11.10
N ASN A 161 3.02 10.95 -12.24
CA ASN A 161 3.34 11.51 -13.56
C ASN A 161 2.62 12.85 -13.78
N GLU A 162 1.34 12.94 -13.42
CA GLU A 162 0.56 14.18 -13.52
C GLU A 162 1.14 15.29 -12.62
N LEU A 163 1.48 14.96 -11.37
CA LEU A 163 2.17 15.88 -10.47
C LEU A 163 3.53 16.34 -11.04
N SER A 164 4.29 15.43 -11.65
CA SER A 164 5.56 15.76 -12.29
C SER A 164 5.37 16.64 -13.52
N ALA A 165 4.33 16.40 -14.32
CA ALA A 165 3.98 17.22 -15.48
C ALA A 165 3.52 18.62 -15.06
N LEU A 166 2.67 18.73 -14.03
CA LEU A 166 2.26 20.01 -13.44
C LEU A 166 3.45 20.80 -12.92
N LYS A 167 4.39 20.16 -12.21
CA LYS A 167 5.65 20.81 -11.79
C LYS A 167 6.45 21.35 -12.98
N ASN A 168 6.49 20.64 -14.10
CA ASN A 168 7.19 21.05 -15.32
C ASN A 168 6.49 22.15 -16.12
N GLN A 169 5.23 22.50 -15.82
CA GLN A 169 4.53 23.62 -16.49
C GLN A 169 5.16 24.98 -16.17
N ILE A 170 5.87 25.11 -15.04
CA ILE A 170 6.82 26.22 -14.85
C ILE A 170 8.01 25.89 -15.74
N ASN A 171 8.05 26.36 -16.98
CA ASN A 171 9.19 26.15 -17.88
C ASN A 171 10.46 26.71 -17.21
N PRO A 172 11.34 25.85 -16.65
CA PRO A 172 12.49 26.33 -15.88
C PRO A 172 13.42 27.14 -16.76
N HIS A 173 13.55 26.74 -18.02
CA HIS A 173 14.38 27.41 -19.00
C HIS A 173 13.86 28.82 -19.29
N PHE A 174 12.55 29.01 -19.43
CA PHE A 174 11.99 30.36 -19.57
C PHE A 174 12.26 31.22 -18.33
N LEU A 175 12.04 30.69 -17.13
CA LEU A 175 12.28 31.43 -15.88
C LEU A 175 13.76 31.82 -15.75
N PHE A 176 14.70 30.90 -15.99
CA PHE A 176 16.13 31.19 -15.90
C PHE A 176 16.58 32.16 -16.99
N ASN A 177 16.04 32.07 -18.19
CA ASN A 177 16.34 33.03 -19.25
C ASN A 177 15.84 34.42 -18.89
N SER A 178 14.63 34.55 -18.35
CA SER A 178 14.10 35.83 -17.88
C SER A 178 14.95 36.43 -16.75
N LEU A 179 15.39 35.60 -15.79
CA LEU A 179 16.28 36.05 -14.70
C LEU A 179 17.66 36.46 -15.24
N ASN A 180 18.23 35.73 -16.20
CA ASN A 180 19.52 36.08 -16.80
C ASN A 180 19.43 37.39 -17.60
N SER A 181 18.37 37.59 -18.39
CA SER A 181 18.11 38.84 -19.09
C SER A 181 17.96 40.01 -18.11
N LEU A 182 17.21 39.82 -17.02
CA LEU A 182 17.07 40.82 -15.97
C LEU A 182 18.43 41.15 -15.33
N ASN A 183 19.25 40.14 -15.06
CA ASN A 183 20.59 40.30 -14.50
C ASN A 183 21.50 41.14 -15.41
N SER A 184 21.37 40.99 -16.74
CA SER A 184 22.08 41.82 -17.71
C SER A 184 21.60 43.27 -17.69
N LEU A 185 20.30 43.52 -17.48
CA LEU A 185 19.72 44.86 -17.44
C LEU A 185 20.09 45.64 -16.16
N ILE A 186 20.35 44.94 -15.05
CA ILE A 186 20.63 45.55 -13.74
C ILE A 186 22.11 45.46 -13.33
N ARG A 187 23.01 45.10 -14.27
CA ARG A 187 24.40 44.71 -13.98
C ARG A 187 25.19 45.75 -13.17
N ASP A 188 24.90 47.03 -13.35
CA ASP A 188 25.58 48.12 -12.64
C ASP A 188 25.08 48.32 -11.20
N ASN A 189 23.92 47.73 -10.85
CA ASN A 189 23.39 47.69 -9.49
C ASN A 189 23.77 46.37 -8.80
N LYS A 190 24.81 46.43 -7.97
CA LYS A 190 25.33 45.26 -7.23
C LYS A 190 24.29 44.61 -6.32
N GLU A 191 23.45 45.40 -5.64
CA GLU A 191 22.43 44.87 -4.73
C GLU A 191 21.33 44.13 -5.50
N ALA A 192 20.84 44.72 -6.60
CA ALA A 192 19.82 44.13 -7.45
C ALA A 192 20.33 42.86 -8.15
N THR A 193 21.57 42.89 -8.65
CA THR A 193 22.27 41.72 -9.22
C THR A 193 22.36 40.58 -8.20
N THR A 194 22.75 40.89 -6.95
CA THR A 194 22.83 39.89 -5.88
C THR A 194 21.46 39.31 -5.54
N PHE A 195 20.42 40.15 -5.48
CA PHE A 195 19.04 39.71 -5.24
C PHE A 195 18.54 38.73 -6.31
N VAL A 196 18.73 39.07 -7.60
CA VAL A 196 18.33 38.20 -8.72
C VAL A 196 19.14 36.90 -8.73
N ASN A 197 20.45 36.95 -8.41
CA ASN A 197 21.27 35.73 -8.30
C ASN A 197 20.79 34.81 -7.18
N LYS A 198 20.48 35.36 -5.99
CA LYS A 198 19.94 34.59 -4.85
C LYS A 198 18.57 33.99 -5.17
N LEU A 199 17.70 34.75 -5.84
CA LEU A 199 16.39 34.27 -6.31
C LEU A 199 16.55 33.13 -7.35
N SER A 200 17.46 33.30 -8.31
CA SER A 200 17.77 32.29 -9.33
C SER A 200 18.30 30.99 -8.72
N PHE A 201 19.20 31.10 -7.73
CA PHE A 201 19.69 29.95 -6.98
C PHE A 201 18.56 29.24 -6.21
N MET A 202 17.70 29.99 -5.53
CA MET A 202 16.56 29.42 -4.82
C MET A 202 15.64 28.61 -5.75
N TYR A 203 15.26 29.17 -6.91
CA TYR A 203 14.41 28.46 -7.86
C TYR A 203 15.07 27.22 -8.43
N ARG A 204 16.38 27.27 -8.76
CA ARG A 204 17.13 26.06 -9.16
C ARG A 204 17.08 25.00 -8.07
N TYR A 205 17.30 25.39 -6.82
CA TYR A 205 17.24 24.45 -5.70
C TYR A 205 15.85 23.84 -5.55
N ILE A 206 14.76 24.62 -5.60
CA ILE A 206 13.38 24.08 -5.47
C ILE A 206 13.08 23.05 -6.58
N LEU A 207 13.51 23.32 -7.82
CA LEU A 207 13.29 22.42 -8.94
C LEU A 207 14.15 21.14 -8.89
N GLN A 208 15.37 21.23 -8.35
CA GLN A 208 16.28 20.08 -8.21
C GLN A 208 16.01 19.26 -6.94
N SER A 209 15.83 19.92 -5.80
CA SER A 209 15.56 19.29 -4.49
C SER A 209 14.19 18.61 -4.43
N GLY A 210 13.25 18.99 -5.30
CA GLY A 210 12.02 18.22 -5.51
C GLY A 210 12.24 16.78 -5.99
N GLN A 211 13.48 16.40 -6.37
CA GLN A 211 13.90 15.04 -6.71
C GLN A 211 14.70 14.35 -5.60
N GLN A 212 15.15 15.07 -4.56
CA GLN A 212 15.96 14.55 -3.46
C GLN A 212 15.22 14.69 -2.13
N ASP A 213 14.87 13.55 -1.54
CA ASP A 213 14.10 13.52 -0.29
C ASP A 213 14.91 14.00 0.93
N LEU A 214 16.21 13.69 0.97
CA LEU A 214 17.17 14.08 2.02
C LEU A 214 18.35 14.85 1.42
N VAL A 215 18.75 15.93 2.08
CA VAL A 215 19.92 16.76 1.75
C VAL A 215 20.78 16.95 2.99
N THR A 216 22.05 17.28 2.81
CA THR A 216 22.91 17.61 3.96
C THR A 216 22.45 18.91 4.62
N LEU A 217 22.59 19.02 5.95
CA LEU A 217 22.30 20.26 6.66
C LEU A 217 23.09 21.45 6.09
N LYS A 218 24.31 21.22 5.59
CA LYS A 218 25.10 22.20 4.85
C LYS A 218 24.39 22.75 3.61
N GLU A 219 23.80 21.87 2.80
CA GLU A 219 23.05 22.27 1.59
C GLU A 219 21.78 23.03 1.96
N GLU A 220 21.07 22.56 2.98
CA GLU A 220 19.86 23.22 3.49
C GLU A 220 20.18 24.62 4.04
N LEU A 221 21.27 24.78 4.80
CA LEU A 221 21.71 26.09 5.30
C LEU A 221 22.15 27.03 4.18
N LYS A 222 22.80 26.52 3.13
CA LYS A 222 23.16 27.30 1.94
C LYS A 222 21.91 27.79 1.19
N PHE A 223 20.89 26.94 1.09
CA PHE A 223 19.59 27.32 0.56
C PHE A 223 18.91 28.37 1.43
N LEU A 224 18.88 28.14 2.74
CA LEU A 224 18.29 29.06 3.72
C LEU A 224 18.95 30.44 3.70
N ASP A 225 20.28 30.53 3.59
CA ASP A 225 21.00 31.82 3.46
C ASP A 225 20.47 32.66 2.29
N SER A 226 20.17 32.00 1.17
CA SER A 226 19.63 32.68 -0.01
C SER A 226 18.21 33.19 0.25
N TYR A 227 17.38 32.42 0.95
CA TYR A 227 16.05 32.86 1.39
C TYR A 227 16.12 34.03 2.38
N ILE A 228 16.98 33.92 3.40
CA ILE A 228 17.21 34.96 4.40
C ILE A 228 17.61 36.27 3.73
N TYR A 229 18.49 36.22 2.72
CA TYR A 229 18.89 37.42 1.97
C TYR A 229 17.66 38.12 1.37
N LEU A 230 16.77 37.40 0.68
CA LEU A 230 15.57 37.99 0.06
C LEU A 230 14.62 38.59 1.11
N ILE A 231 14.40 37.89 2.22
CA ILE A 231 13.55 38.38 3.32
C ILE A 231 14.16 39.61 4.00
N LYS A 232 15.47 39.62 4.25
CA LYS A 232 16.19 40.78 4.78
C LYS A 232 16.12 41.98 3.82
N THR A 233 16.21 41.79 2.51
CA THR A 233 16.00 42.89 1.55
C THR A 233 14.60 43.49 1.66
N ARG A 234 13.57 42.65 1.82
CA ARG A 234 12.15 43.09 1.92
C ARG A 234 11.85 43.81 3.24
N TYR A 235 12.29 43.26 4.36
CA TYR A 235 11.94 43.76 5.70
C TYR A 235 13.00 44.66 6.32
N ARG A 236 14.20 44.73 5.72
CA ARG A 236 15.36 45.49 6.20
C ARG A 236 15.67 45.11 7.65
N ASN A 237 15.89 46.10 8.52
CA ASN A 237 16.25 45.91 9.92
C ASN A 237 15.11 45.34 10.79
N ARG A 238 13.93 45.11 10.23
CA ARG A 238 12.77 44.56 10.96
C ARG A 238 12.75 43.04 11.01
N PHE A 239 13.66 42.37 10.30
CA PHE A 239 13.82 40.92 10.34
C PHE A 239 15.28 40.57 10.63
N SER A 240 15.48 39.70 11.61
CA SER A 240 16.79 39.19 11.99
C SER A 240 16.71 37.69 12.26
N ILE A 241 17.84 37.02 12.06
CA ILE A 241 17.95 35.58 12.27
C ILE A 241 19.34 35.25 12.79
N THR A 242 19.40 34.39 13.79
CA THR A 242 20.63 33.84 14.36
C THR A 242 20.68 32.35 14.05
N ILE A 243 21.81 31.88 13.53
CA ILE A 243 22.03 30.46 13.25
C ILE A 243 23.28 30.04 14.02
N ASP A 244 23.09 29.13 14.98
CA ASP A 244 24.15 28.58 15.83
C ASP A 244 24.16 27.04 15.70
N ILE A 245 24.89 26.57 14.69
CA ILE A 245 24.99 25.14 14.35
C ILE A 245 26.46 24.79 14.23
N ASP A 246 26.92 23.88 15.09
CA ASP A 246 28.29 23.37 15.07
C ASP A 246 28.58 22.61 13.75
N ALA A 247 29.82 22.76 13.26
CA ALA A 247 30.32 22.14 12.05
C ALA A 247 30.14 20.61 12.04
N ILE A 248 30.15 19.95 13.21
CA ILE A 248 29.96 18.50 13.34
C ILE A 248 28.61 18.01 12.79
N TYR A 249 27.59 18.88 12.73
CA TYR A 249 26.24 18.52 12.28
C TYR A 249 26.01 18.78 10.78
N LEU A 250 26.92 19.47 10.09
CA LEU A 250 26.73 19.94 8.70
C LEU A 250 26.52 18.82 7.68
N HIS A 251 27.00 17.60 7.97
CA HIS A 251 26.91 16.44 7.08
C HIS A 251 25.70 15.54 7.37
N ILE A 252 24.88 15.88 8.37
CA ILE A 252 23.68 15.12 8.68
C ILE A 252 22.62 15.34 7.61
N GLY A 253 21.99 14.25 7.16
CA GLY A 253 20.88 14.30 6.23
C GLY A 253 19.59 14.71 6.93
N ILE A 254 18.95 15.78 6.44
CA ILE A 254 17.62 16.24 6.85
C ILE A 254 16.72 16.37 5.63
N PRO A 255 15.38 16.32 5.77
CA PRO A 255 14.49 16.54 4.64
C PRO A 255 14.68 17.94 4.03
N SER A 256 14.71 18.00 2.71
CA SER A 256 14.94 19.25 1.96
C SER A 256 13.87 20.31 2.21
N MET A 257 14.26 21.59 2.21
CA MET A 257 13.41 22.77 2.38
C MET A 257 12.75 22.94 3.75
N VAL A 258 13.01 22.08 4.74
CA VAL A 258 12.35 22.17 6.04
C VAL A 258 12.71 23.45 6.78
N LEU A 259 13.98 23.86 6.80
CA LEU A 259 14.37 25.07 7.55
C LEU A 259 13.76 26.31 6.91
N GLN A 260 13.73 26.36 5.58
CA GLN A 260 13.08 27.45 4.85
C GLN A 260 11.58 27.52 5.17
N LEU A 261 10.86 26.40 5.21
CA LEU A 261 9.43 26.38 5.55
C LEU A 261 9.15 26.82 6.99
N LEU A 262 10.06 26.52 7.94
CA LEU A 262 9.92 26.97 9.32
C LEU A 262 10.17 28.47 9.46
N VAL A 263 11.19 29.01 8.80
CA VAL A 263 11.42 30.46 8.76
C VAL A 263 10.29 31.19 8.02
N GLU A 264 9.75 30.59 6.94
CA GLU A 264 8.58 31.12 6.24
C GLU A 264 7.34 31.16 7.15
N ASN A 265 7.09 30.10 7.93
CA ASN A 265 6.01 30.09 8.92
C ASN A 265 6.17 31.24 9.91
N ALA A 266 7.37 31.44 10.47
CA ALA A 266 7.64 32.55 11.38
C ALA A 266 7.32 33.91 10.72
N VAL A 267 7.78 34.13 9.47
CA VAL A 267 7.53 35.39 8.73
C VAL A 267 6.05 35.57 8.36
N LYS A 268 5.35 34.48 8.04
CA LYS A 268 3.94 34.51 7.59
C LYS A 268 2.97 34.83 8.72
N HIS A 269 3.18 34.22 9.88
CA HIS A 269 2.24 34.25 11.00
C HIS A 269 2.48 35.43 11.96
N ASN A 270 3.63 36.09 11.88
CA ASN A 270 3.98 37.17 12.80
C ASN A 270 3.90 38.57 12.19
N GLU A 271 3.58 39.55 13.03
CA GLU A 271 3.76 40.97 12.72
C GLU A 271 5.26 41.29 12.54
N ILE A 272 5.57 42.04 11.49
CA ILE A 272 6.92 42.56 11.23
C ILE A 272 6.82 44.07 11.00
N SER A 273 7.13 44.84 12.05
CA SER A 273 7.07 46.31 12.03
C SER A 273 8.34 46.91 12.65
N GLU A 274 8.50 48.23 12.60
CA GLU A 274 9.65 48.90 13.22
C GLU A 274 9.63 48.76 14.74
N ASN A 275 8.44 48.84 15.35
CA ASN A 275 8.24 48.67 16.79
C ASN A 275 8.38 47.21 17.21
N ASN A 276 8.04 46.28 16.32
CA ASN A 276 8.05 44.84 16.58
C ASN A 276 8.88 44.11 15.50
N PRO A 277 10.23 44.19 15.55
CA PRO A 277 11.07 43.40 14.66
C PRO A 277 10.93 41.91 15.00
N LEU A 278 10.93 41.05 13.97
CA LEU A 278 10.91 39.60 14.12
C LEU A 278 12.34 39.06 14.22
N HIS A 279 12.56 38.25 15.24
CA HIS A 279 13.78 37.47 15.40
C HIS A 279 13.46 35.98 15.31
N VAL A 280 14.25 35.25 14.53
CA VAL A 280 14.20 33.78 14.46
C VAL A 280 15.54 33.21 14.92
N SER A 281 15.50 32.22 15.79
CA SER A 281 16.71 31.53 16.25
C SER A 281 16.72 30.11 15.71
N ILE A 282 17.85 29.68 15.15
CA ILE A 282 18.09 28.31 14.73
C ILE A 282 19.33 27.81 15.45
N TYR A 283 19.19 26.77 16.27
CA TYR A 283 20.31 26.21 17.03
C TYR A 283 20.13 24.71 17.26
N ILE A 284 21.15 24.06 17.83
CA ILE A 284 21.07 22.65 18.20
C ILE A 284 20.93 22.50 19.71
N LYS A 285 19.93 21.70 20.13
CA LYS A 285 19.72 21.33 21.53
C LYS A 285 19.30 19.87 21.62
N GLU A 286 19.95 19.09 22.48
CA GLU A 286 19.58 17.69 22.77
C GLU A 286 19.38 16.85 21.49
N ASN A 287 20.30 16.96 20.52
CA ASN A 287 20.25 16.25 19.23
C ASN A 287 19.04 16.59 18.34
N HIS A 288 18.47 17.79 18.52
CA HIS A 288 17.46 18.36 17.63
C HIS A 288 17.93 19.70 17.08
N ILE A 289 17.55 20.00 15.84
CA ILE A 289 17.57 21.38 15.34
C ILE A 289 16.33 22.06 15.87
N VAL A 290 16.51 23.16 16.59
CA VAL A 290 15.43 23.97 17.14
C VAL A 290 15.29 25.22 16.28
N VAL A 291 14.07 25.50 15.84
CA VAL A 291 13.70 26.78 15.21
C VAL A 291 12.64 27.44 16.09
N GLU A 292 12.92 28.65 16.56
CA GLU A 292 12.00 29.38 17.44
C GLU A 292 11.87 30.86 17.09
N ASN A 293 10.71 31.42 17.41
CA ASN A 293 10.42 32.86 17.31
C ASN A 293 9.40 33.27 18.38
N LYS A 294 9.43 34.55 18.78
CA LYS A 294 8.37 35.13 19.61
C LYS A 294 7.05 35.17 18.85
N ILE A 295 5.93 34.86 19.51
CA ILE A 295 4.60 34.86 18.92
C ILE A 295 4.05 36.29 18.93
N ARG A 296 3.72 36.80 17.75
CA ARG A 296 3.14 38.12 17.52
C ARG A 296 2.13 38.02 16.39
N PRO A 297 0.90 37.54 16.63
CA PRO A 297 -0.03 37.21 15.55
C PRO A 297 -0.30 38.42 14.67
N ARG A 298 -0.14 38.24 13.36
CA ARG A 298 -0.45 39.30 12.40
C ARG A 298 -1.97 39.49 12.31
N THR A 299 -2.42 40.74 12.29
CA THR A 299 -3.86 41.10 12.23
C THR A 299 -4.49 40.93 10.85
N THR A 300 -3.69 40.83 9.78
CA THR A 300 -4.18 40.59 8.42
C THR A 300 -4.29 39.10 8.13
N PHE A 301 -5.48 38.62 7.76
CA PHE A 301 -5.68 37.26 7.26
C PHE A 301 -4.86 37.05 5.99
N VAL A 302 -3.88 36.14 6.06
CA VAL A 302 -3.23 35.56 4.89
C VAL A 302 -3.79 34.16 4.74
N ASP A 303 -4.26 33.78 3.55
CA ASP A 303 -4.73 32.43 3.27
C ASP A 303 -3.66 31.42 3.73
N SER A 304 -4.01 30.66 4.76
CA SER A 304 -3.17 29.59 5.29
C SER A 304 -3.90 28.29 5.08
N THR A 305 -3.26 27.38 4.35
CA THR A 305 -3.75 26.03 4.19
C THR A 305 -3.68 25.24 5.50
N GLY A 306 -3.00 25.76 6.53
CA GLY A 306 -2.80 25.10 7.83
C GLY A 306 -1.98 23.81 7.77
N GLN A 307 -1.48 23.44 6.59
CA GLN A 307 -0.90 22.13 6.32
C GLN A 307 0.64 22.11 6.36
N GLY A 308 1.30 23.27 6.49
CA GLY A 308 2.77 23.38 6.41
C GLY A 308 3.49 22.52 7.44
N LEU A 309 3.15 22.66 8.72
CA LEU A 309 3.76 21.86 9.81
C LEU A 309 3.40 20.38 9.70
N ALA A 310 2.15 20.05 9.37
CA ALA A 310 1.71 18.68 9.16
C ALA A 310 2.46 18.00 7.99
N ASN A 311 2.83 18.76 6.96
CA ASN A 311 3.61 18.25 5.85
C ASN A 311 5.08 18.02 6.24
N ILE A 312 5.65 18.89 7.08
CA ILE A 312 7.00 18.68 7.64
C ILE A 312 7.00 17.42 8.51
N ASP A 313 6.05 17.27 9.43
CA ASP A 313 5.95 16.10 10.31
C ASP A 313 5.82 14.80 9.53
N LYS A 314 4.92 14.75 8.54
CA LYS A 314 4.77 13.59 7.65
C LYS A 314 6.06 13.23 6.92
N ARG A 315 6.83 14.23 6.45
CA ARG A 315 8.12 13.99 5.78
C ARG A 315 9.16 13.42 6.75
N TYR A 316 9.20 13.92 7.98
CA TYR A 316 10.07 13.35 9.02
C TYR A 316 9.67 11.91 9.37
N LEU A 317 8.39 11.63 9.52
CA LEU A 317 7.91 10.26 9.77
C LEU A 317 8.29 9.32 8.62
N LEU A 318 8.13 9.75 7.37
CA LEU A 318 8.45 8.91 6.20
C LEU A 318 9.95 8.67 5.99
N LEU A 319 10.80 9.66 6.28
CA LEU A 319 12.23 9.63 5.94
C LEU A 319 13.14 9.29 7.11
N LYS A 320 12.66 9.48 8.34
CA LYS A 320 13.44 9.33 9.58
C LYS A 320 12.73 8.48 10.64
N ASP A 321 11.48 8.07 10.40
CA ASP A 321 10.66 7.32 11.37
C ASP A 321 10.54 8.02 12.73
N GLN A 322 10.52 9.36 12.71
CA GLN A 322 10.39 10.19 13.91
C GLN A 322 9.45 11.37 13.65
N HIS A 323 8.74 11.79 14.68
CA HIS A 323 7.90 12.97 14.66
C HIS A 323 8.68 14.23 15.03
N ILE A 324 8.28 15.37 14.46
CA ILE A 324 8.76 16.67 14.94
C ILE A 324 8.03 17.03 16.23
N LYS A 325 8.67 17.81 17.11
CA LYS A 325 8.01 18.37 18.28
C LYS A 325 7.65 19.82 18.00
N ILE A 326 6.40 20.18 18.24
CA ILE A 326 5.89 21.54 18.10
C ILE A 326 5.49 22.01 19.50
N SER A 327 5.96 23.16 19.90
CA SER A 327 5.59 23.82 21.15
C SER A 327 5.09 25.22 20.83
N ASP A 328 3.80 25.43 21.07
CA ASP A 328 3.12 26.71 20.94
C ASP A 328 2.87 27.23 22.36
N GLY A 329 3.88 27.87 22.93
CA GLY A 329 3.79 28.43 24.29
C GLY A 329 3.12 29.81 24.30
N ASP A 330 2.97 30.42 25.47
CA ASP A 330 2.28 31.72 25.58
C ASP A 330 3.02 32.88 24.89
N ASP A 331 4.34 32.78 24.69
CA ASP A 331 5.17 33.85 24.11
C ASP A 331 6.12 33.38 23.00
N VAL A 332 6.41 32.09 22.91
CA VAL A 332 7.40 31.52 21.97
C VAL A 332 6.79 30.33 21.22
N PHE A 333 6.91 30.37 19.90
CA PHE A 333 6.64 29.25 19.02
C PHE A 333 7.97 28.55 18.71
N MET A 334 8.00 27.23 18.89
CA MET A 334 9.20 26.41 18.74
C MET A 334 8.88 25.13 17.98
N VAL A 335 9.75 24.77 17.03
CA VAL A 335 9.75 23.47 16.36
C VAL A 335 11.10 22.79 16.54
N GLN A 336 11.08 21.54 16.99
CA GLN A 336 12.28 20.72 17.17
C GLN A 336 12.28 19.59 16.13
N LEU A 337 13.35 19.54 15.36
CA LEU A 337 13.59 18.57 14.30
C LEU A 337 14.64 17.56 14.74
N PRO A 338 14.34 16.26 14.77
CA PRO A 338 15.34 15.27 15.19
C PRO A 338 16.48 15.12 14.16
N LEU A 339 17.72 14.98 14.66
CA LEU A 339 18.92 14.81 13.83
C LEU A 339 19.26 13.34 13.52
N LYS A 340 18.79 12.38 14.33
CA LYS A 340 19.08 10.94 14.16
C LYS A 340 17.91 10.22 13.55
#